data_AF-A0A4P6JNV5-F1
#
_entry.id   AF-A0A4P6JNV5-F1
#
_cell.length_a   1.000
_cell.length_b   1.000
_cell.length_c   1.000
_cell.angle_alpha   90.00
_cell.angle_beta   90.00
_cell.angle_gamma   90.00
#
_symmetry.space_group_name_H-M   'P 1'
#
loop_
_entity.id
_entity.type
_entity.pdbx_description
1 polymer ?
#
loop_
_entity_poly.entity_id
_entity_poly.type
_entity_poly.pdbx_seq_one_letter_code
_entity_poly.pdbx_strand_id
1 'polypeptide(L)'
;MIEQPRIDRRIQRTRQLLSDALLALIVERGYEIITVQDITVKANIGRTTFYMHYRDKEELLAASVQRLVKELRQEIEAGTEELCTYRTLIILVFQHIAQHYRLYRVLLGRGGIR
;
A
#
# COMPACT_ATOMS: atom_id res chain seq x y z
N MET A 1 -3.66 -21.42 22.89
CA MET A 1 -2.60 -21.01 21.94
C MET A 1 -2.89 -21.73 20.64
N ILE A 2 -3.52 -21.07 19.67
CA ILE A 2 -4.00 -21.73 18.44
C ILE A 2 -2.87 -21.64 17.41
N GLU A 3 -2.33 -22.78 16.98
CA GLU A 3 -1.34 -22.85 15.91
C GLU A 3 -1.95 -22.31 14.61
N GLN A 4 -1.45 -21.17 14.14
CA GLN A 4 -1.83 -20.67 12.81
C GLN A 4 -1.33 -21.65 11.74
N PRO A 5 -2.20 -22.08 10.80
CA PRO A 5 -1.83 -23.08 9.80
C PRO A 5 -0.71 -22.54 8.89
N ARG A 6 0.29 -23.39 8.58
CA ARG A 6 1.46 -23.04 7.73
C ARG A 6 1.09 -22.37 6.39
N ILE A 7 -0.09 -22.68 5.85
CA ILE A 7 -0.61 -22.11 4.60
C ILE A 7 -0.90 -20.61 4.74
N ASP A 8 -1.46 -20.18 5.87
CA ASP A 8 -1.84 -18.78 6.11
C ASP A 8 -0.59 -17.86 6.12
N ARG A 9 0.48 -18.30 6.80
CA ARG A 9 1.77 -17.59 6.80
C ARG A 9 2.39 -17.47 5.41
N ARG A 10 2.26 -18.49 4.57
CA ARG A 10 2.78 -18.45 3.20
C ARG A 10 1.99 -17.46 2.35
N ILE A 11 0.66 -17.46 2.46
CA ILE A 11 -0.21 -16.50 1.78
C ILE A 11 0.14 -15.07 2.20
N GLN A 12 0.26 -14.82 3.51
CA GLN A 12 0.59 -13.50 4.03
C GLN A 12 1.95 -13.01 3.54
N ARG A 13 2.97 -13.87 3.54
CA ARG A 13 4.30 -13.55 3.03
C ARG A 13 4.27 -13.20 1.54
N THR A 14 3.54 -13.96 0.71
CA THR A 14 3.40 -13.65 -0.71
C THR A 14 2.73 -12.30 -0.93
N ARG A 15 1.64 -12.01 -0.22
CA ARG A 15 0.94 -10.71 -0.31
C ARG A 15 1.84 -9.56 0.07
N GLN A 16 2.66 -9.73 1.11
CA GLN A 16 3.62 -8.73 1.55
C GLN A 16 4.71 -8.46 0.52
N LEU A 17 5.35 -9.51 -0.03
CA LEU A 17 6.35 -9.37 -1.09
C LEU A 17 5.81 -8.66 -2.33
N LEU A 18 4.58 -8.97 -2.74
CA LEU A 18 3.91 -8.31 -3.87
C LEU A 18 3.62 -6.83 -3.58
N SER A 19 3.11 -6.52 -2.38
CA SER A 19 2.85 -5.15 -1.92
C SER A 19 4.14 -4.32 -1.91
N ASP A 20 5.20 -4.84 -1.30
CA ASP A 20 6.47 -4.14 -1.15
C ASP A 20 7.12 -3.88 -2.53
N ALA A 21 7.04 -4.87 -3.44
CA ALA A 21 7.51 -4.71 -4.81
C ALA A 21 6.73 -3.63 -5.59
N LEU A 22 5.40 -3.63 -5.49
CA LEU A 22 4.56 -2.61 -6.12
C LEU A 22 4.91 -1.21 -5.62
N LEU A 23 4.95 -1.00 -4.30
CA LEU A 23 5.23 0.31 -3.70
C LEU A 23 6.62 0.82 -4.10
N ALA A 24 7.63 -0.03 -4.08
CA ALA A 24 8.97 0.34 -4.53
C ALA A 24 9.02 0.76 -6.00
N LEU A 25 8.29 0.04 -6.89
CA LEU A 25 8.20 0.44 -8.30
C LEU A 25 7.46 1.77 -8.50
N ILE A 26 6.42 2.04 -7.70
CA ILE A 26 5.68 3.32 -7.73
C ILE A 26 6.62 4.47 -7.38
N VAL A 27 7.45 4.31 -6.37
CA VAL A 27 8.45 5.33 -5.97
C VAL A 27 9.50 5.52 -7.06
N GLU A 28 10.00 4.45 -7.66
CA GLU A 28 11.05 4.52 -8.69
C GLU A 28 10.58 5.15 -10.01
N ARG A 29 9.36 4.82 -10.46
CA ARG A 29 8.94 5.08 -11.86
C ARG A 29 7.54 5.68 -12.01
N GLY A 30 6.76 5.76 -10.94
CA GLY A 30 5.35 6.14 -10.97
C GLY A 30 4.42 4.97 -11.34
N TYR A 31 3.16 5.05 -10.90
CA TYR A 31 2.21 3.93 -10.96
C TYR A 31 1.76 3.53 -12.38
N GLU A 32 1.55 4.52 -13.26
CA GLU A 32 0.88 4.30 -14.56
C GLU A 32 1.62 3.29 -15.44
N ILE A 33 2.95 3.37 -15.47
CA ILE A 33 3.79 2.56 -16.36
C ILE A 33 4.15 1.18 -15.81
N ILE A 34 3.80 0.88 -14.55
CA ILE A 34 4.09 -0.42 -13.92
C ILE A 34 3.15 -1.48 -14.47
N THR A 35 3.69 -2.66 -14.77
CA THR A 35 2.90 -3.83 -15.18
C THR A 35 2.91 -4.92 -14.10
N VAL A 36 1.98 -5.88 -14.19
CA VAL A 36 2.00 -7.09 -13.35
C VAL A 36 3.33 -7.85 -13.52
N GLN A 37 3.91 -7.85 -14.73
CA GLN A 37 5.20 -8.48 -14.98
C GLN A 37 6.30 -7.83 -14.12
N ASP A 38 6.40 -6.50 -14.10
CA ASP A 38 7.41 -5.78 -13.31
C ASP A 38 7.31 -6.11 -11.83
N ILE A 39 6.08 -6.13 -11.30
CA ILE A 39 5.80 -6.44 -9.89
C ILE A 39 6.24 -7.86 -9.57
N THR A 40 5.83 -8.83 -10.39
CA THR A 40 6.14 -10.25 -10.18
C THR A 40 7.64 -10.54 -10.27
N VAL A 41 8.35 -9.90 -11.21
CA VAL A 41 9.81 -9.97 -11.33
C VAL A 41 10.48 -9.40 -10.09
N LYS A 42 10.11 -8.20 -9.65
CA LYS A 42 10.73 -7.57 -8.48
C LYS A 42 10.43 -8.31 -7.17
N ALA A 43 9.23 -8.87 -7.03
CA ALA A 43 8.84 -9.66 -5.87
C ALA A 43 9.44 -11.07 -5.86
N ASN A 44 10.03 -11.52 -6.98
CA ASN A 44 10.45 -12.90 -7.20
C ASN A 44 9.29 -13.91 -6.96
N ILE A 45 8.11 -13.59 -7.52
CA ILE A 45 6.88 -14.39 -7.43
C ILE A 45 6.40 -14.71 -8.83
N GLY A 46 5.98 -15.96 -9.10
CA GLY A 46 5.44 -16.32 -10.42
C GLY A 46 4.09 -15.63 -10.72
N ARG A 47 3.83 -15.33 -12.00
CA ARG A 47 2.56 -14.70 -12.43
C ARG A 47 1.32 -15.51 -12.03
N THR A 48 1.36 -16.83 -12.14
CA THR A 48 0.25 -17.69 -11.69
C THR A 48 -0.04 -17.47 -10.21
N THR A 49 1.00 -17.33 -9.38
CA THR A 49 0.85 -17.03 -7.95
C THR A 49 0.29 -15.64 -7.69
N PHE A 50 0.69 -14.64 -8.47
CA PHE A 50 0.05 -13.32 -8.42
C PHE A 50 -1.46 -13.45 -8.66
N TYR A 51 -1.86 -14.11 -9.74
CA TYR A 51 -3.27 -14.24 -10.11
C TYR A 51 -4.11 -15.11 -9.16
N MET A 52 -3.47 -15.94 -8.32
CA MET A 52 -4.15 -16.61 -7.20
C MET A 52 -4.52 -15.66 -6.06
N HIS A 53 -3.88 -14.49 -5.97
CA HIS A 53 -4.11 -13.51 -4.91
C HIS A 53 -4.83 -12.25 -5.39
N TYR A 54 -4.59 -11.82 -6.64
CA TYR A 54 -5.06 -10.55 -7.19
C TYR A 54 -5.37 -10.67 -8.68
N ARG A 55 -6.43 -10.02 -9.14
CA ARG A 55 -6.86 -9.97 -10.54
C ARG A 55 -5.97 -9.09 -11.38
N ASP A 56 -5.51 -7.98 -10.82
CA ASP A 56 -4.72 -6.95 -11.50
C ASP A 56 -3.87 -6.13 -10.50
N LYS A 57 -3.13 -5.14 -11.00
CA LYS A 57 -2.25 -4.29 -10.17
C LYS A 57 -3.06 -3.29 -9.32
N GLU A 58 -4.26 -2.95 -9.76
CA GLU A 58 -5.20 -2.06 -9.07
C GLU A 58 -5.73 -2.72 -7.78
N GLU A 59 -6.11 -4.00 -7.85
CA GLU A 59 -6.53 -4.77 -6.68
C GLU A 59 -5.39 -4.94 -5.68
N LEU A 60 -4.17 -5.22 -6.17
CA LEU A 60 -2.98 -5.26 -5.32
C LEU A 60 -2.73 -3.89 -4.65
N LEU A 61 -2.85 -2.79 -5.39
CA LEU A 61 -2.69 -1.44 -4.84
C LEU A 61 -3.71 -1.18 -3.73
N ALA A 62 -4.99 -1.47 -3.98
CA ALA A 62 -6.05 -1.28 -2.99
C ALA A 62 -5.79 -2.10 -1.72
N ALA A 63 -5.39 -3.36 -1.85
CA ALA A 63 -5.01 -4.21 -0.72
C ALA A 63 -3.79 -3.68 0.03
N SER A 64 -2.79 -3.15 -0.69
CA SER A 64 -1.57 -2.57 -0.11
C SER A 64 -1.90 -1.32 0.72
N VAL A 65 -2.76 -0.43 0.20
CA VAL A 65 -3.24 0.76 0.92
C VAL A 65 -4.03 0.38 2.16
N GLN A 66 -4.97 -0.58 2.05
CA GLN A 66 -5.74 -1.05 3.20
C GLN A 66 -4.85 -1.64 4.29
N ARG A 67 -3.80 -2.37 3.90
CA ARG A 67 -2.80 -2.90 4.83
C ARG A 67 -2.06 -1.78 5.55
N LEU A 68 -1.54 -0.78 4.82
CA LEU A 68 -0.85 0.37 5.42
C LEU A 68 -1.74 1.15 6.39
N VAL A 69 -3.00 1.38 6.02
CA VAL A 69 -3.99 2.04 6.90
C VAL A 69 -4.23 1.22 8.16
N LYS A 70 -4.29 -0.11 8.04
CA LYS A 70 -4.46 -1.01 9.19
C LYS A 70 -3.22 -1.01 10.10
N GLU A 71 -2.03 -1.07 9.54
CA GLU A 71 -0.76 -1.02 10.29
C GLU A 71 -0.65 0.31 11.04
N LEU A 72 -0.91 1.42 10.34
CA LEU A 72 -0.97 2.74 10.96
C LEU A 72 -1.99 2.81 12.10
N ARG A 73 -3.19 2.25 11.91
CA ARG A 73 -4.21 2.18 12.97
C ARG A 73 -3.73 1.40 14.19
N GLN A 74 -3.04 0.27 13.99
CA GLN A 74 -2.53 -0.55 15.07
C GLN A 74 -1.40 0.13 15.84
N GLU A 75 -0.49 0.81 15.14
CA GLU A 75 0.56 1.62 15.78
C GLU A 75 -0.03 2.78 16.59
N ILE A 76 -1.09 3.39 16.08
CA ILE A 76 -1.83 4.46 16.76
C ILE A 76 -2.54 3.95 18.01
N GLU A 77 -3.21 2.79 17.94
CA GLU A 77 -3.92 2.18 19.07
C GLU A 77 -2.94 1.68 20.15
N ALA A 78 -1.69 1.43 19.79
CA ALA A 78 -0.61 1.07 20.71
C ALA A 78 0.07 2.28 21.40
N GLY A 79 -0.22 3.52 20.98
CA GLY A 79 0.39 4.75 21.50
C GLY A 79 -0.48 5.51 22.52
N THR A 80 0.15 6.08 23.56
CA THR A 80 -0.49 6.85 24.66
C THR A 80 -1.06 8.21 24.25
N GLU A 81 -1.98 8.72 25.08
CA GLU A 81 -3.02 9.75 24.83
C GLU A 81 -2.63 11.07 24.11
N GLU A 82 -1.38 11.55 24.14
CA GLU A 82 -0.95 12.80 23.48
C GLU A 82 -0.91 12.72 21.94
N LEU A 83 -0.80 11.52 21.37
CA LEU A 83 -0.80 11.29 19.92
C LEU A 83 -2.20 11.46 19.29
N CYS A 84 -3.26 11.61 20.08
CA CYS A 84 -4.65 11.67 19.62
C CYS A 84 -4.96 12.81 18.65
N THR A 85 -4.35 13.98 18.86
CA THR A 85 -4.65 15.19 18.07
C THR A 85 -3.91 15.17 16.73
N TYR A 86 -2.62 14.82 16.75
CA TYR A 86 -1.83 14.61 15.54
C TYR A 86 -2.38 13.45 14.69
N ARG A 87 -2.90 12.40 15.35
CA ARG A 87 -3.64 11.29 14.73
C ARG A 87 -4.81 11.79 13.89
N THR A 88 -5.70 12.59 14.48
CA THR A 88 -6.88 13.09 13.76
C THR A 88 -6.46 13.95 12.57
N LEU A 89 -5.43 14.77 12.74
CA LEU A 89 -4.95 15.68 11.70
C LEU A 89 -4.32 14.92 10.52
N ILE A 90 -3.49 13.92 10.79
CA ILE A 90 -2.86 13.08 9.75
C ILE A 90 -3.91 12.27 8.99
N ILE A 91 -4.86 11.63 9.68
CA ILE A 91 -5.95 10.87 9.04
C ILE A 91 -6.82 11.79 8.18
N LEU A 92 -7.17 12.96 8.69
CA LEU A 92 -7.96 13.96 7.95
C LEU A 92 -7.22 14.42 6.70
N VAL A 93 -5.92 14.68 6.80
CA VAL A 93 -5.07 15.07 5.66
C VAL A 93 -4.99 13.95 4.62
N PHE A 94 -4.77 12.69 5.02
CA PHE A 94 -4.75 11.57 4.06
C PHE A 94 -6.12 11.31 3.43
N GLN A 95 -7.21 11.39 4.19
CA GLN A 95 -8.57 11.29 3.64
C GLN A 95 -8.86 12.42 2.65
N HIS A 96 -8.46 13.65 3.00
CA HIS A 96 -8.64 14.80 2.13
C HIS A 96 -7.78 14.68 0.87
N ILE A 97 -6.53 14.22 0.98
CA ILE A 97 -5.68 13.93 -0.18
C ILE A 97 -6.28 12.83 -1.04
N ALA A 98 -6.81 11.75 -0.46
CA ALA A 98 -7.44 10.66 -1.21
C ALA A 98 -8.71 11.13 -1.94
N GLN A 99 -9.55 11.94 -1.29
CA GLN A 99 -10.77 12.49 -1.88
C GLN A 99 -10.48 13.55 -2.95
N HIS A 100 -9.39 14.30 -2.80
CA HIS A 100 -9.02 15.39 -3.71
C HIS A 100 -7.73 15.10 -4.49
N TYR A 101 -7.39 13.83 -4.73
CA TYR A 101 -6.09 13.42 -5.27
C TYR A 101 -5.77 14.05 -6.64
N ARG A 102 -6.80 14.43 -7.41
CA ARG A 102 -6.66 15.20 -8.66
C ARG A 102 -6.07 16.59 -8.44
N LEU A 103 -6.50 17.31 -7.41
CA LEU A 103 -5.97 18.63 -7.04
C LEU A 103 -4.54 18.50 -6.50
N TYR A 104 -4.30 17.52 -5.62
CA TYR A 104 -2.98 17.28 -5.05
C TYR A 104 -1.96 16.79 -6.08
N ARG A 105 -2.37 16.04 -7.10
CA ARG A 105 -1.50 15.67 -8.23
C ARG A 105 -1.03 16.88 -9.03
N VAL A 106 -1.85 17.93 -9.14
CA VAL A 106 -1.48 19.18 -9.83
C VAL A 106 -0.52 20.01 -8.98
N LEU A 107 -0.78 20.11 -7.66
CA LEU A 107 0.04 20.88 -6.73
C LEU A 107 1.38 20.21 -6.37
N LEU A 108 1.41 18.88 -6.28
CA LEU A 108 2.58 18.07 -5.89
C LEU A 108 3.26 17.39 -7.09
N GLY A 109 2.71 17.53 -8.31
CA GLY A 109 3.38 17.18 -9.54
C GLY A 109 4.49 18.18 -9.90
N ARG A 110 5.31 17.87 -10.91
CA ARG A 110 6.46 18.67 -11.43
C ARG A 110 6.10 20.07 -11.99
N GLY A 111 5.30 20.85 -11.28
CA GLY A 111 4.86 22.20 -11.65
C GLY A 111 4.40 23.06 -10.46
N GLY A 112 4.70 22.66 -9.21
CA GLY A 112 4.48 23.51 -8.06
C GLY A 112 5.45 24.69 -8.04
N ILE A 113 4.90 25.91 -8.11
CA ILE A 113 5.53 27.24 -7.92
C ILE A 113 6.57 27.63 -8.98
N ARG A 114 6.11 28.41 -9.96
CA ARG A 114 6.92 29.47 -10.59
C ARG A 114 6.49 30.80 -10.00
#